data_AF-A0A2Z5BSK6-F1
#
_entry.id   AF-A0A2Z5BSK6-F1
#
_cell.length_a   1.000
_cell.length_b   1.000
_cell.length_c   1.000
_cell.angle_alpha   90.00
_cell.angle_beta   90.00
_cell.angle_gamma   90.00
#
_symmetry.space_group_name_H-M   'P 1'
#
loop_
_entity.id
_entity.type
_entity.pdbx_description
1 polymer ?
#
loop_
_entity_poly.entity_id
_entity_poly.type
_entity_poly.pdbx_seq_one_letter_code
_entity_poly.pdbx_strand_id
1 'polypeptide(L)'
;MRHLTAAKIDGGYHYASLSKRGGYPLGYCATHAPHATAEEARECYGRWLRDHVREAGTTSWTNCMQPECTAPARRRFEIEGEGYNLAVFCDDHATIENAITCMHLEGPAGDSWES
;
A
#
# COMPACT_ATOMS: atom_id res chain seq x y z
N MET A 1 7.78 -14.50 8.94
CA MET A 1 6.35 -14.30 8.70
C MET A 1 5.81 -13.21 9.62
N ARG A 2 5.37 -12.11 9.02
CA ARG A 2 4.72 -10.96 9.66
C ARG A 2 3.28 -10.89 9.17
N HIS A 3 2.37 -10.51 10.05
CA HIS A 3 0.97 -10.28 9.73
C HIS A 3 0.70 -8.79 9.82
N LEU A 4 0.40 -8.15 8.70
CA LEU A 4 0.01 -6.75 8.66
C LEU A 4 -1.50 -6.66 8.84
N THR A 5 -1.95 -6.01 9.91
CA THR A 5 -3.38 -5.89 10.21
C THR A 5 -3.64 -4.75 11.20
N ALA A 6 -4.89 -4.36 11.36
CA ALA A 6 -5.31 -3.53 12.48
C ALA A 6 -5.35 -4.36 13.77
N ALA A 7 -4.56 -3.96 14.75
CA ALA A 7 -4.39 -4.67 16.02
C ALA A 7 -4.44 -3.71 17.21
N LYS A 8 -4.90 -4.22 18.35
CA LYS A 8 -4.83 -3.46 19.61
C LYS A 8 -3.40 -3.47 20.15
N ILE A 9 -2.80 -2.28 20.26
CA ILE A 9 -1.47 -2.04 20.83
C ILE A 9 -1.62 -0.83 21.78
N ASP A 10 -1.08 -0.94 23.00
CA ASP A 10 -1.03 0.14 23.99
C ASP A 10 -2.38 0.86 24.25
N GLY A 11 -3.47 0.09 24.31
CA GLY A 11 -4.78 0.59 24.74
C GLY A 11 -5.72 1.03 23.61
N GLY A 12 -5.31 0.99 22.35
CA GLY A 12 -6.21 1.19 21.20
C GLY A 12 -5.68 0.57 19.91
N TYR A 13 -6.24 0.95 18.76
CA TYR A 13 -5.93 0.30 17.48
C TYR A 13 -4.86 1.04 16.68
N HIS A 14 -3.91 0.29 16.17
CA HIS A 14 -2.99 0.70 15.12
C HIS A 14 -3.02 -0.31 13.98
N TYR A 15 -2.77 0.16 12.76
CA TYR A 15 -2.36 -0.76 11.71
C TYR A 15 -0.89 -1.10 11.94
N ALA A 16 -0.57 -2.39 12.04
CA ALA A 16 0.68 -2.85 12.61
C ALA A 16 1.20 -4.11 11.94
N SER A 17 2.53 -4.27 11.96
CA SER A 17 3.21 -5.53 11.66
C SER A 17 3.28 -6.38 12.92
N LEU A 18 2.50 -7.45 12.98
CA LEU A 18 2.51 -8.43 14.06
C LEU A 18 3.50 -9.56 13.78
N SER A 19 4.22 -9.97 14.83
CA SER A 19 5.08 -11.14 14.84
C SER A 19 5.01 -11.85 16.19
N LYS A 20 5.64 -13.03 16.31
CA LYS A 20 5.79 -13.73 17.59
C LYS A 20 6.51 -12.90 18.67
N ARG A 21 7.26 -11.86 18.28
CA ARG A 21 8.02 -10.98 19.19
C ARG A 21 7.24 -9.72 19.61
N GLY A 22 6.00 -9.56 19.14
CA GLY A 22 5.19 -8.36 19.36
C GLY A 22 4.78 -7.69 18.06
N GLY A 23 4.04 -6.59 18.19
CA GLY A 23 3.52 -5.77 17.10
C GLY A 23 4.13 -4.37 17.10
N TYR A 24 4.35 -3.81 15.91
CA TYR A 24 4.80 -2.43 15.75
C TYR A 24 3.89 -1.68 14.77
N PRO A 25 3.39 -0.48 15.10
CA PRO A 25 2.55 0.33 14.20
C PRO A 25 3.28 0.72 12.90
N LEU A 26 2.54 0.84 11.79
CA LEU A 26 3.10 1.14 10.47
C LEU A 26 2.53 2.43 9.86
N GLY A 27 3.27 3.01 8.92
CA GLY A 27 2.89 4.24 8.23
C GLY A 27 2.55 5.36 9.21
N TYR A 28 1.45 6.07 8.96
CA TYR A 28 0.98 7.12 9.88
C TYR A 28 0.64 6.61 11.28
N CYS A 29 0.25 5.34 11.46
CA CYS A 29 -0.02 4.79 12.79
C CYS A 29 1.20 4.78 13.71
N ALA A 30 2.42 4.88 13.17
CA ALA A 30 3.65 4.95 13.97
C ALA A 30 3.91 6.32 14.61
N THR A 31 3.16 7.37 14.25
CA THR A 31 3.48 8.75 14.62
C THR A 31 2.38 9.45 15.42
N HIS A 32 1.33 8.75 15.83
CA HIS A 32 0.23 9.32 16.61
C HIS A 32 -0.34 8.33 17.64
N ALA A 33 -1.24 8.78 18.50
CA ALA A 33 -1.93 7.95 19.50
C ALA A 33 -2.87 6.93 18.84
N PRO A 34 -3.14 5.77 19.46
CA PRO A 34 -3.98 4.73 18.87
C PRO A 34 -5.41 5.20 18.57
N HIS A 35 -6.00 4.61 17.53
CA HIS A 35 -7.39 4.81 17.13
C HIS A 35 -8.38 4.12 18.05
N ALA A 36 -9.64 4.57 18.03
CA ALA A 36 -10.70 3.96 18.80
C ALA A 36 -11.18 2.64 18.18
N THR A 37 -11.15 2.54 16.85
CA THR A 37 -11.63 1.37 16.10
C THR A 37 -10.57 0.81 15.14
N ALA A 38 -10.76 -0.45 14.73
CA ALA A 38 -9.88 -1.11 13.77
C ALA A 38 -10.02 -0.50 12.37
N GLU A 39 -11.23 -0.09 12.01
CA GLU A 39 -11.57 0.55 10.74
C GLU A 39 -10.85 1.89 10.59
N GLU A 40 -10.81 2.71 11.63
CA GLU A 40 -10.04 3.97 11.64
C GLU A 40 -8.55 3.74 11.41
N ALA A 41 -7.99 2.69 12.01
CA ALA A 41 -6.60 2.32 11.81
C ALA A 41 -6.31 1.86 10.37
N ARG A 42 -7.22 1.06 9.78
CA ARG A 42 -7.12 0.63 8.37
C ARG A 42 -7.24 1.81 7.41
N GLU A 43 -8.13 2.75 7.67
CA GLU A 43 -8.25 3.99 6.89
C GLU A 43 -7.01 4.87 7.01
N CYS A 44 -6.45 4.99 8.22
CA CYS A 44 -5.23 5.75 8.45
C CYS A 44 -4.05 5.20 7.65
N TYR A 45 -3.86 3.87 7.67
CA TYR A 45 -2.81 3.23 6.87
C TYR A 45 -3.14 3.23 5.37
N GLY A 46 -4.40 3.06 4.97
CA GLY A 46 -4.84 3.19 3.58
C GLY A 46 -4.52 4.56 2.99
N ARG A 47 -4.72 5.64 3.76
CA ARG A 47 -4.28 6.99 3.38
C ARG A 47 -2.76 7.08 3.25
N TRP A 48 -2.00 6.50 4.18
CA TRP A 48 -0.54 6.45 4.08
C TRP A 48 -0.09 5.78 2.77
N LEU A 49 -0.67 4.63 2.41
CA LEU A 49 -0.36 3.92 1.17
C LEU A 49 -0.60 4.81 -0.06
N ARG A 50 -1.75 5.49 -0.14
CA ARG A 50 -2.09 6.40 -1.25
C ARG A 50 -1.12 7.58 -1.35
N ASP A 51 -0.80 8.21 -0.23
CA ASP A 51 0.09 9.38 -0.19
C ASP A 51 1.55 9.03 -0.57
N HIS A 52 1.94 7.76 -0.44
CA HIS A 52 3.29 7.28 -0.72
C HIS A 52 3.41 6.53 -2.04
N VAL A 53 2.36 6.53 -2.88
CA VAL A 53 2.47 6.07 -4.27
C VAL A 53 3.38 7.03 -5.05
N ARG A 54 4.40 6.48 -5.70
CA ARG A 54 5.34 7.27 -6.50
C ARG A 54 5.74 6.54 -7.77
N GLU A 55 6.14 7.31 -8.77
CA GLU A 55 6.85 6.73 -9.92
C GLU A 55 8.28 6.38 -9.49
N ALA A 56 8.68 5.14 -9.72
CA ALA A 56 9.95 4.59 -9.25
C ALA A 56 10.86 4.14 -10.40
N GLY A 57 10.66 4.72 -11.60
CA GLY A 57 11.52 4.56 -12.77
C GLY A 57 10.94 3.60 -13.81
N THR A 58 11.83 2.91 -14.53
CA THR A 58 11.46 2.00 -15.62
C THR A 58 11.78 0.55 -15.31
N THR A 59 10.92 -0.37 -15.75
CA THR A 59 11.14 -1.83 -15.73
C THR A 59 11.36 -2.38 -17.14
N SER A 60 11.60 -3.69 -17.26
CA SER A 60 11.54 -4.41 -18.54
C SER A 60 10.17 -4.26 -19.20
N TRP A 61 10.14 -4.26 -20.53
CA TRP A 61 8.89 -4.16 -21.27
C TRP A 61 7.89 -5.24 -20.84
N THR A 62 6.67 -4.79 -20.51
CA THR A 62 5.52 -5.62 -20.15
C THR A 62 4.26 -5.02 -20.79
N ASN A 63 3.11 -5.64 -20.58
CA ASN A 63 1.83 -5.04 -20.96
C ASN A 63 1.41 -3.99 -19.92
N CYS A 64 0.77 -2.92 -20.40
CA CYS A 64 0.11 -1.95 -19.54
C CYS A 64 -0.88 -2.65 -18.60
N MET A 65 -0.87 -2.28 -17.33
CA MET A 65 -1.79 -2.85 -16.32
C MET A 65 -3.16 -2.17 -16.31
N GLN A 66 -3.36 -1.10 -17.09
CA GLN A 66 -4.68 -0.50 -17.23
C GLN A 66 -5.64 -1.50 -17.89
N PRO A 67 -6.86 -1.70 -17.35
CA PRO A 67 -7.84 -2.58 -17.96
C PRO A 67 -8.02 -2.28 -19.45
N GLU A 68 -8.09 -3.34 -20.25
CA GLU A 68 -8.29 -3.29 -21.71
C GLU A 68 -7.15 -2.65 -22.52
N CYS A 69 -6.05 -2.22 -21.88
CA CYS A 69 -4.87 -1.70 -22.57
C CYS A 69 -3.84 -2.79 -22.85
N THR A 70 -3.41 -2.93 -24.11
CA THR A 70 -2.38 -3.90 -24.53
C THR A 70 -1.08 -3.23 -24.96
N ALA A 71 -0.96 -1.92 -24.75
CA ALA A 71 0.23 -1.16 -25.13
C ALA A 71 1.46 -1.64 -24.34
N PRO A 72 2.65 -1.63 -24.97
CA PRO A 72 3.89 -1.91 -24.27
C PRO A 72 4.13 -0.84 -23.19
N ALA A 73 4.49 -1.28 -22.01
CA ALA A 73 4.60 -0.49 -20.79
C ALA A 73 5.96 -0.72 -20.13
N ARG A 74 6.47 0.35 -19.51
CA ARG A 74 7.72 0.32 -18.76
C ARG A 74 7.74 1.25 -17.55
N ARG A 75 6.78 2.19 -17.44
CA ARG A 75 6.74 3.21 -16.38
C ARG A 75 6.23 2.52 -15.10
N ARG A 76 7.08 2.44 -14.08
CA ARG A 76 6.81 1.70 -12.85
C ARG A 76 6.38 2.64 -11.74
N PHE A 77 5.30 2.27 -11.07
CA PHE A 77 4.83 2.88 -9.83
C PHE A 77 4.94 1.86 -8.71
N GLU A 78 5.29 2.33 -7.52
CA GLU A 78 5.37 1.54 -6.29
C GLU A 78 4.93 2.40 -5.10
N ILE A 79 4.75 1.78 -3.95
CA ILE A 79 4.54 2.48 -2.68
C ILE A 79 5.90 2.63 -2.00
N GLU A 80 6.24 3.84 -1.53
CA GLU A 80 7.54 4.08 -0.90
C GLU A 80 7.79 3.15 0.31
N GLY A 81 8.94 2.48 0.31
CA GLY A 81 9.33 1.57 1.39
C GLY A 81 8.60 0.22 1.37
N GLU A 82 7.78 -0.03 0.35
CA GLU A 82 7.02 -1.25 0.16
C GLU A 82 7.36 -1.83 -1.23
N GLY A 83 7.72 -3.11 -1.27
CA GLY A 83 8.32 -3.73 -2.46
C GLY A 83 7.40 -4.66 -3.25
N TYR A 84 6.18 -4.91 -2.75
CA TYR A 84 5.29 -5.93 -3.29
C TYR A 84 4.14 -5.35 -4.12
N ASN A 85 3.67 -4.12 -3.84
CA ASN A 85 2.70 -3.45 -4.70
C ASN A 85 3.42 -2.66 -5.78
N LEU A 86 3.17 -3.06 -7.03
CA LEU A 86 3.68 -2.38 -8.20
C LEU A 86 2.61 -2.27 -9.26
N ALA A 87 2.63 -1.15 -9.98
CA ALA A 87 1.84 -0.95 -11.19
C ALA A 87 2.74 -0.53 -12.34
N VAL A 88 2.49 -1.04 -13.55
CA VAL A 88 3.29 -0.72 -14.73
C VAL A 88 2.40 -0.24 -15.87
N PHE A 89 2.69 0.95 -16.39
CA PHE A 89 1.87 1.62 -17.39
C PHE A 89 2.65 2.03 -18.64
N CYS A 90 1.92 2.16 -19.75
CA CYS A 90 2.38 2.91 -20.92
C CYS A 90 2.34 4.41 -20.61
N ASP A 91 2.92 5.23 -21.49
CA ASP A 91 3.05 6.67 -21.26
C ASP A 91 1.67 7.37 -21.12
N ASP A 92 0.63 6.87 -21.79
CA ASP A 92 -0.73 7.44 -21.71
C ASP A 92 -1.43 7.18 -20.36
N HIS A 93 -1.08 6.08 -19.68
CA HIS A 93 -1.72 5.67 -18.43
C HIS A 93 -0.83 5.85 -17.19
N ALA A 94 0.37 6.40 -17.36
CA ALA A 94 1.36 6.55 -16.29
C ALA A 94 1.01 7.72 -15.34
N THR A 95 -0.03 7.55 -14.52
CA THR A 95 -0.46 8.50 -13.49
C THR A 95 -0.53 7.85 -12.12
N ILE A 96 -0.40 8.67 -11.06
CA ILE A 96 -0.56 8.21 -9.66
C ILE A 96 -1.99 7.67 -9.42
N GLU A 97 -3.00 8.32 -10.01
CA GLU A 97 -4.40 7.91 -9.87
C GLU A 97 -4.63 6.50 -10.43
N ASN A 98 -4.15 6.21 -11.64
CA ASN A 98 -4.24 4.86 -12.21
C ASN A 98 -3.46 3.85 -11.38
N ALA A 99 -2.31 4.24 -10.81
CA ALA A 99 -1.54 3.39 -9.92
C ALA A 99 -2.31 3.05 -8.63
N ILE A 100 -2.98 4.02 -8.01
CA ILE A 100 -3.83 3.83 -6.82
C ILE A 100 -4.97 2.84 -7.12
N THR A 101 -5.68 3.02 -8.23
CA THR A 101 -6.77 2.13 -8.63
C THR A 101 -6.25 0.72 -8.96
N CYS A 102 -5.16 0.60 -9.74
CA CYS A 102 -4.58 -0.67 -10.13
C CYS A 102 -4.02 -1.48 -8.95
N MET A 103 -3.47 -0.80 -7.94
CA MET A 103 -2.99 -1.43 -6.69
C MET A 103 -4.12 -1.60 -5.66
N HIS A 104 -5.37 -1.28 -6.03
CA HIS A 104 -6.55 -1.42 -5.18
C HIS A 104 -6.47 -0.65 -3.84
N LEU A 105 -5.93 0.58 -3.88
CA LEU A 105 -5.67 1.40 -2.70
C LEU A 105 -6.80 2.38 -2.36
N GLU A 106 -7.97 2.31 -3.03
CA GLU A 106 -9.06 3.28 -2.87
C GLU A 106 -9.83 3.16 -1.54
N GLY A 107 -9.65 2.05 -0.81
CA GLY A 107 -10.35 1.77 0.45
C GLY A 107 -9.44 1.72 1.69
N PRO A 108 -9.99 1.26 2.83
CA PRO A 108 -9.19 0.91 4.00
C PRO A 108 -8.21 -0.22 3.66
N ALA A 109 -7.06 -0.23 4.33
CA ALA A 109 -6.08 -1.30 4.16
C ALA A 109 -6.61 -2.66 4.63
N GLY A 110 -6.43 -3.69 3.81
CA GLY A 110 -6.73 -5.08 4.14
C GLY A 110 -5.68 -5.72 5.05
N ASP A 111 -5.84 -7.01 5.34
CA ASP A 111 -4.84 -7.80 6.06
C ASP A 111 -3.86 -8.44 5.05
N SER A 112 -2.57 -8.52 5.38
CA SER A 112 -1.58 -9.17 4.52
C SER A 112 -0.53 -9.97 5.31
N TRP A 113 0.14 -10.90 4.63
CA TRP A 113 1.15 -11.78 5.21
C TRP A 113 2.45 -11.66 4.43
N GLU A 114 3.53 -11.31 5.13
CA GLU A 114 4.87 -11.17 4.55
C GLU A 114 5.79 -12.23 5.13
N SER A 115 6.62 -12.88 4.31
CA SER A 115 7.58 -13.93 4.74
C SER A 115 8.77 -13.37 5.50
#